data_AF-A0A9C7VLK8-F1
#
_entry.id   AF-A0A9C7VLK8-F1
#
_cell.length_a   1.000
_cell.length_b   1.000
_cell.length_c   1.000
_cell.angle_alpha   90.00
_cell.angle_beta   90.00
_cell.angle_gamma   90.00
#
_symmetry.space_group_name_H-M   'P 1'
#
loop_
_entity.id
_entity.type
_entity.pdbx_description
1 polymer ?
#
loop_
_entity_poly.entity_id
_entity_poly.type
_entity_poly.pdbx_seq_one_letter_code
_entity_poly.pdbx_strand_id
1 'polypeptide(L)'
;MCAEASFKTGKILAKVVLNYKMEALTGIHVGSSKETFEIGDVDNPVVKDPITGEPYIPGSSLKGKMRSLLEKKYFTISENKNVIEFFNKEYHSCQEEHCPVCSLFGASVTNPPRPGRVIVRDAFLDNDS
;
A
#
# COMPACT_ATOMS: atom_id res chain seq x y z
N MET A 1 -24.09 -26.88 -2.35
CA MET A 1 -22.81 -27.47 -1.93
C MET A 1 -21.83 -26.34 -1.73
N CYS A 2 -21.64 -25.94 -0.47
CA CYS A 2 -20.69 -24.90 -0.10
C CYS A 2 -19.29 -25.51 -0.15
N ALA A 3 -18.44 -25.04 -1.05
CA ALA A 3 -17.04 -25.44 -1.08
C ALA A 3 -16.37 -24.88 0.17
N GLU A 4 -15.93 -25.78 1.05
CA GLU A 4 -15.08 -25.47 2.19
C GLU A 4 -13.77 -24.86 1.67
N ALA A 5 -13.64 -23.55 1.80
CA ALA A 5 -12.37 -22.89 1.57
C ALA A 5 -11.42 -23.25 2.73
N SER A 6 -10.70 -24.36 2.55
CA SER A 6 -9.63 -24.78 3.45
C SER A 6 -8.51 -23.74 3.42
N PHE A 7 -8.49 -22.86 4.42
CA PHE A 7 -7.28 -22.14 4.78
C PHE A 7 -6.24 -23.15 5.25
N LYS A 8 -5.36 -23.59 4.33
CA LYS A 8 -4.10 -24.20 4.73
C LYS A 8 -3.29 -23.13 5.46
N THR A 9 -3.14 -23.28 6.76
CA THR A 9 -2.23 -22.51 7.62
C THR A 9 -0.84 -22.52 6.96
N GLY A 10 -0.50 -21.44 6.26
CA GLY A 10 0.77 -21.35 5.55
C GLY A 10 1.90 -21.35 6.56
N LYS A 11 2.72 -22.40 6.56
CA LYS A 11 3.95 -22.45 7.35
C LYS A 11 4.85 -21.28 6.91
N ILE A 12 5.11 -20.33 7.82
CA ILE A 12 6.10 -19.28 7.56
C ILE A 12 7.47 -19.95 7.53
N LEU A 13 8.09 -19.99 6.35
CA LEU A 13 9.43 -20.56 6.19
C LEU A 13 10.50 -19.56 6.63
N ALA A 14 10.36 -18.30 6.20
CA ALA A 14 11.30 -17.22 6.50
C ALA A 14 10.63 -15.85 6.36
N LYS A 15 11.26 -14.83 6.95
CA LYS A 15 10.94 -13.42 6.74
C LYS A 15 12.14 -12.73 6.12
N VAL A 16 11.99 -12.28 4.88
CA VAL A 16 13.02 -11.47 4.21
C VAL A 16 12.83 -10.01 4.63
N VAL A 17 13.91 -9.37 5.09
CA VAL A 17 13.92 -7.96 5.49
C VAL A 17 14.77 -7.19 4.50
N LEU A 18 14.19 -6.16 3.88
CA LEU A 18 14.87 -5.27 2.95
C LEU A 18 14.98 -3.89 3.61
N ASN A 19 16.22 -3.47 3.89
CA ASN A 19 16.53 -2.12 4.36
C ASN A 19 17.06 -1.31 3.19
N TYR A 20 16.51 -0.12 2.97
CA TYR A 20 16.89 0.75 1.86
C TYR A 20 16.81 2.22 2.27
N LYS A 21 17.65 3.03 1.64
CA LYS A 21 17.56 4.50 1.68
C LYS A 21 16.90 4.96 0.39
N MET A 22 16.02 5.96 0.46
CA MET A 22 15.39 6.58 -0.71
C MET A 22 15.88 8.01 -0.83
N GLU A 23 16.31 8.39 -2.02
CA GLU A 23 16.71 9.76 -2.34
C GLU A 23 15.59 10.43 -3.14
N ALA A 24 15.18 11.61 -2.70
CA ALA A 24 14.23 12.44 -3.42
C ALA A 24 14.99 13.21 -4.52
N LEU A 25 15.03 12.66 -5.73
CA LEU A 25 15.67 13.33 -6.89
C LEU A 25 14.97 14.64 -7.29
N THR A 26 13.70 14.78 -6.93
CA THR A 26 12.89 15.99 -7.08
C THR A 26 12.10 16.23 -5.81
N GLY A 27 11.56 17.44 -5.62
CA GLY A 27 10.65 17.74 -4.51
C GLY A 27 9.50 16.73 -4.43
N ILE A 28 9.34 16.10 -3.26
CA ILE A 28 8.28 15.13 -2.98
C ILE A 28 7.23 15.75 -2.06
N HIS A 29 5.96 15.56 -2.40
CA HIS A 29 4.82 16.02 -1.61
C HIS A 29 3.94 14.84 -1.24
N VAL A 30 3.83 14.54 0.05
CA VAL A 30 2.86 13.58 0.59
C VAL A 30 1.92 14.34 1.51
N GLY A 31 0.71 14.61 1.03
CA GLY A 31 -0.27 15.42 1.76
C GLY A 31 -0.80 14.74 3.01
N SER A 32 -1.07 15.54 4.05
CA SER A 32 -1.81 15.13 5.25
C SER A 32 -3.27 15.62 5.19
N SER A 33 -4.18 14.98 5.93
CA SER A 33 -5.51 15.55 6.17
C SER A 33 -5.39 16.85 6.98
N LYS A 34 -6.13 17.88 6.57
CA LYS A 34 -6.29 19.13 7.34
C LYS A 34 -7.26 18.86 8.49
N GLU A 35 -6.76 18.63 9.70
CA GLU A 35 -7.63 18.41 10.87
C GLU A 35 -7.80 19.67 11.74
N THR A 36 -6.92 20.66 11.62
CA THR A 36 -6.99 21.90 12.40
C THR A 36 -6.71 23.12 11.52
N PHE A 37 -7.73 23.94 11.27
CA PHE A 37 -7.57 25.25 10.63
C PHE A 37 -6.92 26.22 11.61
N GLU A 38 -5.59 26.26 11.64
CA GLU A 38 -4.86 27.33 12.30
C GLU A 38 -4.77 28.55 11.36
N ILE A 39 -4.91 29.75 11.91
CA ILE A 39 -4.86 31.00 11.14
C ILE A 39 -3.42 31.18 10.63
N GLY A 40 -3.22 31.06 9.31
CA GLY A 40 -1.90 31.10 8.67
C GLY A 40 -1.39 29.74 8.16
N ASP A 41 -2.21 28.70 8.20
CA ASP A 41 -1.84 27.36 7.74
C ASP A 41 -1.62 27.27 6.22
N VAL A 42 -0.73 26.36 5.81
CA VAL A 42 -0.37 26.12 4.41
C VAL A 42 -1.48 25.33 3.72
N ASP A 43 -1.84 25.71 2.49
CA ASP A 43 -2.99 25.12 1.79
C ASP A 43 -2.90 23.61 1.53
N ASN A 44 -1.71 23.01 1.59
CA ASN A 44 -1.51 21.58 1.41
C ASN A 44 -0.31 21.14 2.26
N PRO A 45 -0.52 20.79 3.54
CA PRO A 45 0.57 20.41 4.43
C PRO A 45 1.13 19.03 4.06
N VAL A 46 2.45 18.87 4.23
CA VAL A 46 3.14 17.58 4.13
C VAL A 46 2.91 16.80 5.42
N VAL A 47 2.79 15.48 5.33
CA VAL A 47 2.71 14.59 6.50
C VAL A 47 4.02 14.64 7.29
N LYS A 48 3.90 14.86 8.60
CA LYS A 48 5.01 15.01 9.53
C LYS A 48 4.84 14.07 10.71
N ASP A 49 5.94 13.63 11.28
CA ASP A 49 5.93 12.92 12.56
C ASP A 49 5.53 13.92 13.67
N PRO A 50 4.47 13.64 14.46
CA PRO A 50 4.02 14.54 15.52
C PRO A 50 5.05 14.75 16.64
N ILE A 51 6.04 13.86 16.78
CA ILE A 51 7.05 13.94 17.83
C ILE A 51 8.22 14.84 17.39
N THR A 52 8.75 14.61 16.20
CA THR A 52 9.94 15.32 15.69
C THR A 52 9.59 16.55 14.85
N GLY A 53 8.38 16.60 14.28
CA GLY A 53 7.97 17.64 13.32
C GLY A 53 8.55 17.43 11.91
N GLU A 54 9.30 16.36 11.69
CA GLU A 54 9.98 16.07 10.43
C GLU A 54 9.05 15.38 9.42
N PRO A 55 9.18 15.68 8.11
CA PRO A 55 8.41 14.98 7.09
C PRO A 55 8.87 13.52 6.97
N TYR A 56 7.92 12.63 6.72
CA TYR A 56 8.20 11.22 6.48
C TYR A 56 7.34 10.67 5.35
N ILE A 57 7.70 9.51 4.79
CA ILE A 57 6.87 8.82 3.80
C ILE A 57 6.13 7.67 4.50
N PRO A 58 4.78 7.72 4.56
CA PRO A 58 4.00 6.65 5.14
C PRO A 58 4.15 5.33 4.36
N GLY A 59 4.27 4.22 5.08
CA GLY A 59 4.35 2.88 4.52
C GLY A 59 3.10 2.51 3.72
N SER A 60 1.94 3.05 4.08
CA SER A 60 0.68 2.91 3.33
C SER A 60 0.76 3.59 1.95
N SER A 61 1.30 4.81 1.89
CA SER A 61 1.50 5.55 0.64
C SER A 61 2.45 4.82 -0.30
N LEU A 62 3.59 4.35 0.22
CA LEU A 62 4.56 3.60 -0.57
C LEU A 62 4.00 2.25 -1.02
N LYS A 63 3.35 1.50 -0.12
CA LYS A 63 2.67 0.22 -0.44
C LYS A 63 1.61 0.38 -1.51
N GLY A 64 0.76 1.42 -1.39
CA GLY A 64 -0.30 1.73 -2.34
C GLY A 64 0.25 2.12 -3.71
N LYS A 65 1.32 2.90 -3.77
CA LYS A 65 1.97 3.25 -5.04
C LYS A 65 2.58 2.03 -5.73
N MET A 66 3.27 1.17 -4.99
CA MET A 66 3.79 -0.10 -5.53
C MET A 66 2.67 -1.00 -6.05
N ARG A 67 1.59 -1.15 -5.28
CA ARG A 67 0.42 -1.93 -5.68
C ARG A 67 -0.20 -1.40 -6.97
N SER A 68 -0.51 -0.10 -7.02
CA SER A 68 -1.16 0.51 -8.20
C SER A 68 -0.30 0.45 -9.47
N LEU A 69 1.02 0.58 -9.34
CA LEU A 69 1.94 0.40 -10.47
C LEU A 69 1.97 -1.04 -10.98
N LEU A 70 1.97 -2.02 -10.07
CA LEU A 70 1.92 -3.44 -10.44
C LEU A 70 0.56 -3.81 -11.05
N GLU A 71 -0.54 -3.29 -10.50
CA GLU A 71 -1.86 -3.45 -11.08
C GLU A 71 -1.89 -2.89 -12.50
N LYS A 72 -1.44 -1.64 -12.70
CA LYS A 72 -1.37 -1.04 -14.05
C LYS A 72 -0.49 -1.82 -15.02
N LYS A 73 0.58 -2.46 -14.54
CA LYS A 73 1.51 -3.24 -15.38
C LYS A 73 0.90 -4.57 -15.84
N TYR A 74 0.21 -5.28 -14.95
CA TYR A 74 -0.27 -6.64 -15.20
C TYR A 74 -1.76 -6.71 -15.56
N PHE A 75 -2.53 -5.67 -15.27
CA PHE A 75 -3.96 -5.63 -15.40
C PHE A 75 -4.38 -4.34 -16.14
N THR A 76 -4.79 -4.50 -17.40
CA THR A 76 -5.48 -3.42 -18.12
C THR A 76 -6.94 -3.44 -17.69
N ILE A 77 -7.48 -2.29 -17.27
CA ILE A 77 -8.86 -2.11 -16.77
C ILE A 77 -9.90 -2.75 -17.70
N SER A 78 -9.64 -2.79 -19.01
CA SER A 78 -10.55 -3.29 -20.04
C SER A 78 -10.72 -4.82 -20.12
N GLU A 79 -9.89 -5.64 -19.47
CA GLU A 79 -9.91 -7.11 -19.64
C GLU A 79 -10.23 -7.90 -18.35
N ASN A 80 -10.49 -7.23 -17.22
CA ASN A 80 -10.55 -7.90 -15.93
C ASN A 80 -11.96 -8.27 -15.46
N LYS A 81 -12.15 -9.55 -15.14
CA LYS A 81 -13.38 -10.09 -14.50
C LYS A 81 -13.42 -9.92 -12.97
N ASN A 82 -12.32 -9.50 -12.35
CA ASN A 82 -12.12 -9.48 -10.90
C ASN A 82 -11.71 -8.08 -10.39
N VAL A 83 -12.51 -7.07 -10.74
CA VAL A 83 -12.33 -5.68 -10.33
C VAL A 83 -13.29 -5.34 -9.21
N ILE A 84 -12.80 -4.67 -8.18
CA ILE A 84 -13.62 -4.06 -7.13
C ILE A 84 -13.49 -2.54 -7.22
N GLU A 85 -14.59 -1.83 -6.99
CA GLU A 85 -14.59 -0.37 -6.91
C GLU A 85 -14.56 0.07 -5.45
N PHE A 86 -13.63 0.95 -5.10
CA PHE A 86 -13.52 1.53 -3.76
C PHE A 86 -13.05 2.98 -3.87
N PHE A 87 -13.78 3.94 -3.29
CA PHE A 87 -13.53 5.38 -3.47
C PHE A 87 -13.37 5.80 -4.95
N ASN A 88 -14.29 5.37 -5.82
CA ASN A 88 -14.27 5.64 -7.27
C ASN A 88 -12.96 5.22 -7.96
N LYS A 89 -12.29 4.21 -7.41
CA LYS A 89 -11.08 3.61 -7.99
C LYS A 89 -11.27 2.11 -8.09
N GLU A 90 -10.84 1.58 -9.22
CA GLU A 90 -10.84 0.16 -9.50
C GLU A 90 -9.57 -0.50 -8.96
N TYR A 91 -9.74 -1.62 -8.26
CA TYR A 91 -8.65 -2.43 -7.75
C TYR A 91 -8.82 -3.88 -8.20
N HIS A 92 -7.70 -4.54 -8.46
CA HIS A 92 -7.70 -5.97 -8.72
C HIS A 92 -7.81 -6.75 -7.39
N SER A 93 -8.74 -7.70 -7.33
CA SER A 93 -8.96 -8.55 -6.16
C SER A 93 -9.40 -9.95 -6.57
N CYS A 94 -8.50 -10.94 -6.48
CA CYS A 94 -8.77 -12.33 -6.85
C CYS A 94 -8.19 -13.35 -5.86
N GLN A 95 -8.55 -14.63 -6.05
CA GLN A 95 -8.04 -15.76 -5.26
C GLN A 95 -7.01 -16.62 -6.01
N GLU A 96 -6.60 -16.22 -7.21
CA GLU A 96 -5.65 -16.99 -8.02
C GLU A 96 -4.34 -17.21 -7.24
N GLU A 97 -3.85 -18.46 -7.26
CA GLU A 97 -2.70 -18.86 -6.45
C GLU A 97 -1.46 -18.02 -6.79
N HIS A 98 -1.22 -17.82 -8.09
CA HIS A 98 -0.05 -17.16 -8.68
C HIS A 98 -0.31 -15.71 -9.14
N CYS A 99 -1.33 -15.02 -8.60
CA CYS A 99 -1.56 -13.62 -8.93
C CYS A 99 -0.37 -12.74 -8.49
N PRO A 100 0.24 -11.93 -9.38
CA PRO A 100 1.42 -11.14 -9.07
C PRO A 100 1.15 -9.98 -8.08
N VAL A 101 -0.13 -9.59 -7.90
CA VAL A 101 -0.53 -8.50 -7.00
C VAL A 101 -1.13 -9.04 -5.70
N CYS A 102 -2.24 -9.77 -5.75
CA CYS A 102 -2.97 -10.22 -4.56
C CYS A 102 -2.16 -11.19 -3.69
N SER A 103 -1.18 -11.92 -4.25
CA SER A 103 -0.27 -12.75 -3.47
C SER A 103 0.66 -11.96 -2.55
N LEU A 104 1.03 -10.73 -2.94
CA LEU A 104 1.92 -9.84 -2.20
C LEU A 104 1.14 -8.88 -1.29
N PHE A 105 0.11 -8.23 -1.83
CA PHE A 105 -0.60 -7.15 -1.15
C PHE A 105 -1.87 -7.59 -0.42
N GLY A 106 -2.40 -8.79 -0.73
CA GLY A 106 -3.64 -9.32 -0.18
C GLY A 106 -4.88 -8.95 -1.00
N ALA A 107 -6.02 -9.55 -0.65
CA ALA A 107 -7.32 -9.33 -1.24
C ALA A 107 -8.41 -9.47 -0.17
N SER A 108 -8.94 -8.35 0.34
CA SER A 108 -9.87 -8.36 1.47
C SER A 108 -11.32 -8.68 1.08
N VAL A 109 -11.69 -8.44 -0.19
CA VAL A 109 -13.07 -8.59 -0.67
C VAL A 109 -13.37 -10.02 -1.14
N THR A 110 -12.35 -10.87 -1.28
CA THR A 110 -12.55 -12.28 -1.62
C THR A 110 -13.08 -13.06 -0.42
N ASN A 111 -13.83 -14.13 -0.67
CA ASN A 111 -14.28 -15.06 0.37
C ASN A 111 -13.65 -16.45 0.16
N PRO A 112 -12.68 -16.85 0.99
CA PRO A 112 -12.14 -16.12 2.13
C PRO A 112 -11.19 -14.96 1.78
N PRO A 113 -10.94 -14.03 2.72
CA PRO A 113 -9.96 -12.95 2.54
C PRO A 113 -8.54 -13.48 2.39
N ARG A 114 -7.78 -12.94 1.46
CA ARG A 114 -6.37 -13.27 1.28
C ARG A 114 -5.48 -12.29 2.04
N PRO A 115 -4.68 -12.73 3.03
CA PRO A 115 -3.76 -11.84 3.73
C PRO A 115 -2.60 -11.41 2.81
N GLY A 116 -2.16 -10.16 2.97
CA GLY A 116 -0.93 -9.68 2.32
C GLY A 116 0.31 -10.29 2.96
N ARG A 117 1.35 -10.51 2.16
CA ARG A 117 2.64 -11.05 2.60
C ARG A 117 3.71 -9.96 2.75
N VAL A 118 3.47 -8.77 2.20
CA VAL A 118 4.39 -7.63 2.27
C VAL A 118 3.95 -6.62 3.34
N ILE A 119 4.88 -6.29 4.22
CA ILE A 119 4.78 -5.23 5.22
C ILE A 119 5.75 -4.12 4.79
N VAL A 120 5.21 -2.91 4.59
CA VAL A 120 5.99 -1.71 4.25
C VAL A 120 5.92 -0.79 5.46
N ARG A 121 7.09 -0.42 6.00
CA ARG A 121 7.20 0.48 7.15
C ARG A 121 7.28 1.94 6.66
N ASP A 122 6.98 2.85 7.58
CA ASP A 122 7.19 4.29 7.38
C ASP A 122 8.68 4.57 7.18
N ALA A 123 9.00 5.48 6.27
CA ALA A 123 10.37 5.90 5.98
C ALA A 123 10.59 7.31 6.51
N PHE A 124 11.46 7.42 7.51
CA PHE A 124 11.86 8.67 8.15
C PHE A 124 13.08 9.27 7.47
N LEU A 125 13.33 10.55 7.73
CA LEU A 125 14.55 11.23 7.31
C LEU A 125 15.78 10.55 7.93
N ASP A 126 16.87 10.57 7.17
CA ASP A 126 18.16 10.07 7.66
C ASP A 126 18.91 11.22 8.35
N ASN A 127 19.73 10.92 9.34
CA ASN A 127 20.44 11.94 10.14
C ASN A 127 21.43 12.78 9.32
N ASP A 128 21.83 12.27 8.15
CA ASP A 128 22.77 12.91 7.24
C ASP A 128 22.09 13.83 6.19
N SER A 129 20.77 14.05 6.31
CA SER A 129 19.95 14.82 5.34
C SER A 129 19.78 16.29 5.70
#